data_AF-A0A8K1D256-F1
#
_entry.id   AF-A0A8K1D256-F1
#
_cell.length_a   1.000
_cell.length_b   1.000
_cell.length_c   1.000
_cell.angle_alpha   90.00
_cell.angle_beta   90.00
_cell.angle_gamma   90.00
#
_symmetry.space_group_name_H-M   'P 1'
#
loop_
_entity.id
_entity.type
_entity.pdbx_description
1 polymer ?
#
loop_
_entity_poly.entity_id
_entity_poly.type
_entity_poly.pdbx_seq_one_letter_code
_entity_poly.pdbx_strand_id
1 'polypeptide(L)'
;MEVGDKILVMRTIIGIASGIISTFLTTPLYVLYCLLLAYLISDIIAIFIFKQKKIWNILGKGTGIFIAGWFISLIVIYNLLVR
;
A
#
# COMPACT_ATOMS: atom_id res chain seq x y z
N MET A 1 -0.04 17.99 10.99
CA MET A 1 -0.13 17.20 9.75
C MET A 1 -1.49 17.38 9.13
N GLU A 2 -1.51 17.80 7.86
CA GLU A 2 -2.74 17.85 7.09
C GLU A 2 -3.28 16.43 6.86
N VAL A 3 -4.58 16.31 6.59
CA VAL A 3 -5.21 15.02 6.30
C VAL A 3 -4.53 14.30 5.13
N GLY A 4 -4.08 15.06 4.13
CA GLY A 4 -3.35 14.50 2.98
C GLY A 4 -2.00 13.86 3.36
N ASP A 5 -1.30 14.40 4.36
CA ASP A 5 -0.03 13.83 4.82
C ASP A 5 -0.28 12.54 5.61
N LYS A 6 -1.37 12.50 6.39
CA LYS A 6 -1.79 11.29 7.12
C LYS A 6 -2.11 10.16 6.15
N ILE A 7 -2.79 10.46 5.04
CA ILE A 7 -3.08 9.48 3.97
C ILE A 7 -1.79 8.96 3.34
N LEU A 8 -0.80 9.84 3.11
CA LEU A 8 0.48 9.48 2.50
C LEU A 8 1.29 8.54 3.41
N VAL A 9 1.36 8.84 4.71
CA VAL A 9 1.99 7.96 5.71
C VAL A 9 1.24 6.63 5.82
N MET A 10 -0.08 6.65 5.91
CA MET A 10 -0.92 5.45 5.99
C MET A 10 -0.71 4.54 4.77
N ARG A 11 -0.71 5.11 3.57
CA ARG A 11 -0.43 4.39 2.31
C ARG A 11 0.97 3.78 2.27
N THR A 12 1.96 4.46 2.85
CA THR A 12 3.31 3.89 2.99
C THR A 12 3.29 2.64 3.87
N ILE A 13 2.62 2.70 5.02
CA ILE A 13 2.52 1.58 5.97
C ILE A 13 1.78 0.40 5.35
N ILE A 14 0.65 0.64 4.69
CA ILE A 14 -0.12 -0.41 4.02
C ILE A 14 0.66 -0.99 2.84
N GLY A 15 1.36 -0.16 2.07
CA GLY A 15 2.23 -0.62 0.98
C GLY A 15 3.31 -1.57 1.51
N ILE A 16 4.03 -1.15 2.56
CA ILE A 16 5.05 -2.00 3.21
C ILE A 16 4.44 -3.32 3.64
N ALA A 17 3.34 -3.30 4.40
CA ALA A 17 2.64 -4.48 4.90
C ALA A 17 2.19 -5.42 3.77
N SER A 18 1.64 -4.87 2.68
CA SER A 18 1.25 -5.63 1.50
C SER A 18 2.45 -6.30 0.83
N GLY A 19 3.61 -5.63 0.77
CA GLY A 19 4.82 -6.23 0.21
C GLY A 19 5.36 -7.37 1.10
N ILE A 20 5.26 -7.24 2.43
CA ILE A 20 5.55 -8.34 3.37
C ILE A 20 4.64 -9.54 3.10
N ILE A 21 3.32 -9.32 2.98
CA ILE A 21 2.36 -10.39 2.72
C ILE A 21 2.66 -11.05 1.36
N SER A 22 3.03 -10.24 0.37
CA SER A 22 3.32 -10.69 -0.99
C SER A 22 4.50 -11.66 -1.05
N THR A 23 5.49 -11.60 -0.14
CA THR A 23 6.61 -12.57 -0.14
C THR A 23 6.20 -13.99 0.20
N PHE A 24 5.04 -14.18 0.84
CA PHE A 24 4.51 -15.50 1.17
C PHE A 24 3.61 -16.07 0.04
N LEU A 25 3.34 -15.29 -0.99
CA LEU A 25 2.52 -15.70 -2.12
C LEU A 25 3.39 -16.28 -3.23
N THR A 26 3.06 -17.49 -3.68
CA THR A 26 3.86 -18.24 -4.65
C THR A 26 3.53 -17.89 -6.10
N THR A 27 2.35 -17.33 -6.38
CA THR A 27 1.93 -17.01 -7.75
C THR A 27 1.96 -15.50 -8.01
N PRO A 28 2.46 -15.05 -9.17
CA PRO A 28 2.47 -13.63 -9.54
C PRO A 28 1.06 -13.01 -9.54
N LEU A 29 0.05 -13.80 -9.90
CA LEU A 29 -1.35 -13.35 -9.88
C LEU A 29 -1.82 -13.03 -8.46
N TYR A 30 -1.51 -13.86 -7.47
CA TYR A 30 -1.88 -13.58 -6.07
C TYR A 30 -1.14 -12.37 -5.51
N VAL A 31 0.12 -12.16 -5.89
CA VAL A 31 0.86 -10.94 -5.55
C VAL A 31 0.15 -9.69 -6.10
N LEU A 32 -0.29 -9.73 -7.36
CA LEU A 32 -1.05 -8.63 -7.96
C LEU A 32 -2.38 -8.39 -7.25
N TYR A 33 -3.12 -9.46 -6.93
CA TYR A 33 -4.37 -9.33 -6.18
C TYR A 33 -4.15 -8.75 -4.78
N CYS A 34 -3.07 -9.15 -4.09
CA CYS A 34 -2.71 -8.61 -2.77
C CYS A 34 -2.46 -7.10 -2.84
N LEU A 35 -1.70 -6.64 -3.84
CA LEU A 35 -1.43 -5.22 -4.07
C LEU A 35 -2.71 -4.42 -4.30
N LEU A 36 -3.57 -4.90 -5.19
CA LEU A 36 -4.83 -4.23 -5.54
C LEU A 36 -5.80 -4.19 -4.35
N LEU A 37 -5.96 -5.29 -3.62
CA LEU A 37 -6.82 -5.34 -2.43
C LEU A 37 -6.32 -4.42 -1.32
N ALA A 38 -5.01 -4.42 -1.05
CA ALA A 38 -4.42 -3.53 -0.05
C ALA A 38 -4.61 -2.05 -0.43
N TYR A 39 -4.52 -1.72 -1.71
CA TYR A 39 -4.78 -0.38 -2.20
C TYR A 39 -6.25 0.03 -2.00
N LEU A 40 -7.21 -0.83 -2.37
CA LEU A 40 -8.64 -0.61 -2.14
C LEU A 40 -8.95 -0.42 -0.65
N ILE A 41 -8.33 -1.21 0.23
CA ILE A 41 -8.45 -1.06 1.69
C ILE A 41 -7.92 0.32 2.13
N SER A 42 -6.81 0.78 1.56
CA SER A 42 -6.27 2.12 1.85
C SER A 42 -7.24 3.24 1.47
N ASP A 43 -7.98 3.08 0.38
CA ASP A 43 -8.97 4.05 -0.09
C ASP A 43 -10.20 4.07 0.82
N ILE A 44 -10.67 2.89 1.24
CA ILE A 44 -11.73 2.75 2.24
C ILE A 44 -11.32 3.47 3.54
N ILE A 45 -10.09 3.27 4.02
CA ILE A 45 -9.56 3.95 5.20
C ILE A 45 -9.56 5.49 5.01
N ALA A 46 -9.16 5.97 3.83
CA ALA A 46 -9.17 7.40 3.51
C ALA A 46 -10.59 8.01 3.55
N ILE A 47 -11.59 7.27 3.09
CA ILE A 47 -12.99 7.70 3.09
C ILE A 47 -13.58 7.67 4.50
N PHE A 48 -13.47 6.55 5.21
CA PHE A 48 -14.21 6.36 6.47
C PHE A 48 -13.50 6.91 7.69
N ILE A 49 -12.17 6.75 7.79
CA ILE A 49 -11.39 7.19 8.96
C ILE A 49 -10.98 8.65 8.82
N PHE A 50 -10.39 9.00 7.66
CA PHE A 50 -9.91 10.36 7.42
C PHE A 50 -10.98 11.31 6.88
N LYS A 51 -12.19 10.80 6.58
CA LYS A 51 -13.35 11.58 6.08
C LYS A 51 -13.00 12.46 4.88
N GLN A 52 -12.07 12.01 4.05
CA GLN A 52 -11.59 12.79 2.93
C GLN A 52 -12.66 12.84 1.83
N LYS A 53 -12.91 14.04 1.28
CA LYS A 53 -13.96 14.25 0.25
C LYS A 53 -13.40 14.49 -1.14
N LYS A 54 -12.15 14.97 -1.25
CA LYS A 54 -11.51 15.24 -2.55
C LYS A 54 -11.07 13.94 -3.20
N ILE A 55 -11.62 13.60 -4.36
CA ILE A 55 -11.37 12.33 -5.06
C ILE A 55 -9.89 12.12 -5.37
N TRP A 56 -9.16 13.18 -5.75
CA TRP A 56 -7.71 13.11 -5.97
C TRP A 56 -6.93 12.76 -4.70
N ASN A 57 -7.37 13.22 -3.53
CA ASN A 57 -6.73 12.88 -2.27
C ASN A 57 -7.04 11.46 -1.82
N ILE A 58 -8.15 10.89 -2.30
CA ILE A 58 -8.56 9.51 -2.00
C ILE A 58 -7.83 8.55 -2.94
N LEU A 59 -7.83 8.81 -4.26
CA LEU A 59 -7.38 7.86 -5.28
C LEU A 59 -5.99 8.18 -5.86
N GLY A 60 -5.50 9.41 -5.78
CA GLY A 60 -4.25 9.81 -6.43
C GLY A 60 -3.12 10.10 -5.46
N LYS A 61 -3.42 10.80 -4.36
CA LYS A 61 -2.42 11.30 -3.43
C LYS A 61 -1.77 10.15 -2.67
N GLY A 62 -0.50 9.88 -2.94
CA GLY A 62 0.27 8.83 -2.27
C GLY A 62 0.21 7.45 -2.94
N THR A 63 -0.38 7.32 -4.13
CA THR A 63 -0.40 6.04 -4.87
C THR A 63 1.01 5.60 -5.25
N GLY A 64 1.84 6.53 -5.74
CA GLY A 64 3.24 6.24 -6.04
C GLY A 64 4.04 5.79 -4.82
N ILE A 65 3.76 6.38 -3.65
CA ILE A 65 4.44 6.02 -2.40
C ILE A 65 3.95 4.67 -1.86
N PHE A 66 2.67 4.36 -2.01
CA PHE A 66 2.14 3.03 -1.74
C PHE A 66 2.86 1.96 -2.58
N ILE A 67 2.94 2.15 -3.90
CA ILE A 67 3.62 1.22 -4.82
C ILE A 67 5.11 1.12 -4.49
N ALA A 68 5.78 2.25 -4.24
CA ALA A 68 7.19 2.26 -3.86
C ALA A 68 7.43 1.50 -2.54
N GLY A 69 6.60 1.76 -1.51
CA GLY A 69 6.67 1.07 -0.22
C GLY A 69 6.46 -0.44 -0.34
N TRP A 70 5.48 -0.86 -1.15
CA TRP A 70 5.24 -2.27 -1.46
C TRP A 70 6.42 -2.91 -2.18
N PHE A 71 6.93 -2.27 -3.23
CA PHE A 71 8.00 -2.84 -4.05
C PHE A 71 9.31 -2.97 -3.27
N ILE A 72 9.66 -1.93 -2.51
CA ILE A 72 10.87 -1.92 -1.68
C ILE A 72 10.77 -3.00 -0.61
N SER A 73 9.65 -3.11 0.12
CA SER A 73 9.52 -4.12 1.17
C SER A 73 9.53 -5.54 0.61
N LEU A 74 8.86 -5.77 -0.53
CA LEU A 74 8.87 -7.05 -1.24
C LEU A 74 10.30 -7.48 -1.58
N ILE A 75 11.07 -6.60 -2.24
CA ILE A 75 12.47 -6.91 -2.62
C ILE A 75 13.32 -7.17 -1.39
N VAL A 76 13.26 -6.30 -0.38
CA VAL A 76 14.09 -6.43 0.83
C VAL A 76 13.80 -7.76 1.51
N ILE A 77 12.53 -8.08 1.75
CA ILE A 77 12.16 -9.30 2.48
C ILE A 77 12.47 -10.55 1.65
N TYR A 78 12.21 -10.51 0.34
CA TYR A 78 12.56 -11.63 -0.54
C TYR A 78 14.07 -11.92 -0.49
N ASN A 79 14.92 -10.89 -0.56
CA ASN A 79 16.38 -11.06 -0.47
C ASN A 79 16.85 -11.52 0.93
N LEU A 80 16.11 -11.19 1.98
CA LEU A 80 16.41 -11.68 3.34
C LEU A 80 16.00 -13.14 3.55
N LEU A 81 14.89 -13.56 2.96
CA LEU A 81 14.32 -14.91 3.12
C LEU A 81 14.93 -15.95 2.19
N VAL A 82 15.31 -15.57 0.97
CA VAL A 82 15.82 -16.48 -0.08
C VAL A 82 17.35 -16.62 -0.02
N ARG A 83 17.97 -16.17 1.08
CA ARG A 83 19.40 -16.33 1.31
C ARG A 83 19.76 -17.77 1.70
#